data_AF-A0A6I2LY78-F1
#
_entry.id   AF-A0A6I2LY78-F1
#
_cell.length_a   1.000
_cell.length_b   1.000
_cell.length_c   1.000
_cell.angle_alpha   90.00
_cell.angle_beta   90.00
_cell.angle_gamma   90.00
#
_symmetry.space_group_name_H-M   'P 1'
#
loop_
_entity.id
_entity.type
_entity.pdbx_description
1 polymer ?
#
loop_
_entity_poly.entity_id
_entity_poly.type
_entity_poly.pdbx_seq_one_letter_code
_entity_poly.pdbx_strand_id
1 'polypeptide(L)'
;MRRALPLLLLLAACGDGRQGEDYPALLPLDQLLAEPALPPHAAADPDAVTRDLRAAQAGLQAATVAPPPVNGDLSARADALRDRAEAIRGGEVIDPATLARMRAATARQP
;
A
#
# COMPACT_ATOMS: atom_id res chain seq x y z
N MET A 1 -22.51 32.52 -39.53
CA MET A 1 -23.27 32.13 -38.31
C MET A 1 -23.70 30.66 -38.27
N ARG A 2 -24.03 29.99 -39.39
CA ARG A 2 -24.45 28.56 -39.42
C ARG A 2 -23.37 27.50 -39.09
N ARG A 3 -22.08 27.85 -39.08
CA ARG A 3 -20.97 26.90 -38.78
C ARG A 3 -20.57 26.85 -37.29
N ALA A 4 -21.11 27.72 -36.44
CA ALA A 4 -20.82 27.69 -35.00
C ALA A 4 -21.62 26.60 -34.27
N LEU A 5 -22.78 26.23 -34.82
CA LEU A 5 -23.67 25.22 -34.24
C LEU A 5 -23.04 23.83 -34.10
N PRO A 6 -22.35 23.24 -35.10
CA PRO A 6 -21.72 21.93 -34.94
C PRO A 6 -20.55 21.95 -33.94
N LEU A 7 -19.83 23.08 -33.84
CA LEU A 7 -18.71 23.23 -32.89
C LEU A 7 -19.23 23.22 -31.44
N LEU A 8 -20.33 23.93 -31.17
CA LEU A 8 -20.99 23.93 -29.85
C LEU A 8 -21.55 22.56 -29.46
N LEU A 9 -22.06 21.77 -30.42
CA LEU A 9 -22.54 20.40 -30.19
C LEU A 9 -21.41 19.41 -29.85
N LEU A 10 -20.23 19.57 -30.46
CA LEU A 10 -19.04 18.75 -30.13
C LEU A 10 -18.47 19.07 -28.74
N LEU A 11 -18.47 20.35 -28.32
CA LEU A 11 -18.10 20.71 -26.95
C LEU A 11 -19.13 20.23 -25.92
N ALA A 12 -20.42 20.27 -26.26
CA ALA A 12 -21.47 19.72 -25.41
C ALA A 12 -21.32 18.19 -25.26
N ALA A 13 -20.95 17.47 -26.32
CA ALA A 13 -20.74 16.01 -26.24
C ALA A 13 -19.50 15.59 -25.42
N CYS A 14 -18.46 16.42 -25.32
CA CYS A 14 -17.36 16.21 -24.36
C CYS A 14 -17.73 16.60 -22.92
N GLY A 15 -18.83 17.33 -22.73
CA GLY A 15 -19.38 17.73 -21.43
C GLY A 15 -20.64 16.98 -21.02
N ASP A 16 -21.22 16.15 -21.91
CA ASP A 16 -22.39 15.29 -21.69
C ASP A 16 -21.97 13.96 -21.06
N GLY A 17 -20.93 14.01 -20.24
CA GLY A 17 -20.66 13.03 -19.21
C GLY A 17 -21.67 13.28 -18.12
N ARG A 18 -22.75 12.49 -18.13
CA ARG A 18 -23.70 12.36 -17.02
C ARG A 18 -22.95 12.52 -15.71
N GLN A 19 -23.23 13.62 -15.01
CA GLN A 19 -22.67 13.91 -13.71
C GLN A 19 -22.96 12.72 -12.78
N GLY A 20 -22.01 11.79 -12.65
CA GLY A 20 -22.10 10.63 -11.76
C GLY A 20 -22.08 9.23 -12.38
N GLU A 21 -21.94 9.03 -13.70
CA GLU A 21 -21.85 7.65 -14.24
C GLU A 21 -20.42 7.08 -14.33
N ASP A 22 -19.41 7.91 -14.63
CA ASP A 22 -18.01 7.45 -14.76
C ASP A 22 -17.12 7.79 -13.56
N TYR A 23 -17.53 8.79 -12.77
CA TYR A 23 -16.80 9.21 -11.57
C TYR A 23 -17.76 9.39 -10.40
N PRO A 24 -17.40 8.89 -9.21
CA PRO A 24 -18.21 9.11 -8.01
C PRO A 24 -18.33 10.60 -7.73
N ALA A 25 -19.49 11.00 -7.21
CA ALA A 25 -19.70 12.38 -6.77
C ALA A 25 -18.58 12.79 -5.80
N LEU A 26 -17.91 13.91 -6.11
CA LEU A 26 -16.85 14.43 -5.25
C LEU A 26 -17.44 14.80 -3.90
N LEU A 27 -16.70 14.46 -2.84
CA LEU A 27 -17.02 14.91 -1.50
C LEU A 27 -16.99 16.45 -1.46
N PRO A 28 -17.90 17.12 -0.72
CA PRO A 28 -17.83 18.57 -0.54
C PRO A 28 -16.46 18.98 0.02
N LEU A 29 -15.91 20.08 -0.50
CA LEU A 29 -14.58 20.55 -0.09
C LEU A 29 -14.50 20.84 1.41
N ASP A 30 -15.58 21.38 1.98
CA ASP A 30 -15.68 21.65 3.41
C ASP A 30 -15.58 20.37 4.26
N GLN A 31 -16.04 19.23 3.72
CA GLN A 31 -15.95 17.94 4.39
C GLN A 31 -14.56 17.31 4.23
N LEU A 32 -13.89 17.54 3.10
CA LEU A 32 -12.50 17.11 2.88
C LEU A 32 -11.49 17.88 3.73
N LEU A 33 -11.76 19.17 3.98
CA LEU A 33 -10.90 20.05 4.76
C LEU A 33 -11.29 20.11 6.25
N ALA A 34 -12.31 19.38 6.66
CA ALA A 34 -12.68 19.28 8.07
C ALA A 34 -11.57 18.56 8.84
N GLU A 35 -11.17 19.13 9.98
CA GLU A 35 -10.21 18.49 10.88
C GLU A 35 -10.79 17.15 11.36
N PRO A 36 -10.11 16.01 11.12
CA PRO A 36 -10.62 14.72 11.54
C PRO A 36 -10.58 14.61 13.06
N ALA A 37 -11.59 13.97 13.64
CA ALA A 37 -11.55 13.63 15.06
C ALA A 37 -10.41 12.62 15.30
N LEU A 38 -9.32 13.10 15.89
CA LEU A 38 -8.17 12.26 16.22
C LEU A 38 -8.48 11.37 17.42
N PRO A 39 -8.12 10.08 17.38
CA PRO A 39 -8.23 9.22 18.55
C PRO A 39 -7.30 9.72 19.68
N PRO A 40 -7.59 9.42 20.95
CA PRO A 40 -6.86 9.99 22.09
C PRO A 40 -5.35 9.68 22.11
N HIS A 41 -4.93 8.57 21.49
CA HIS A 41 -3.50 8.24 21.34
C HIS A 41 -2.79 9.06 20.24
N ALA A 42 -3.53 9.60 19.28
CA ALA A 42 -3.01 10.49 18.24
C ALA A 42 -3.03 11.97 18.66
N ALA A 43 -3.72 12.31 19.76
CA ALA A 43 -3.69 13.63 20.38
C ALA A 43 -2.41 13.90 21.20
N ALA A 44 -1.47 12.94 21.25
CA ALA A 44 -0.18 13.14 21.88
C ALA A 44 0.66 14.14 21.08
N ASP A 45 1.41 15.00 21.78
CA ASP A 45 2.37 15.92 21.17
C ASP A 45 3.39 15.10 20.33
N PRO A 46 3.42 15.25 18.99
CA PRO A 46 4.29 14.47 18.14
C PRO A 46 5.79 14.71 18.44
N ASP A 47 6.14 15.89 18.94
CA ASP A 47 7.51 16.22 19.32
C ASP A 47 7.89 15.55 20.65
N ALA A 48 6.94 15.38 21.58
CA ALA A 48 7.15 14.59 22.79
C ALA A 48 7.35 13.11 22.45
N VAL A 49 6.50 12.52 21.60
CA VAL A 49 6.65 11.12 21.16
C VAL A 49 8.00 10.89 20.47
N THR A 50 8.41 11.80 19.60
CA THR A 50 9.70 11.71 18.89
C THR A 50 10.88 11.79 19.87
N ARG A 51 10.80 12.64 20.90
CA ARG A 51 11.84 12.73 21.94
C ARG A 51 11.91 11.46 22.77
N ASP A 52 10.77 10.90 23.18
CA ASP A 52 10.71 9.69 23.99
C ASP A 52 11.28 8.48 23.22
N LEU A 53 10.93 8.33 21.95
CA LEU A 53 11.47 7.28 21.09
C LEU A 53 12.98 7.42 20.91
N ARG A 54 13.48 8.65 20.72
CA ARG A 54 14.93 8.91 20.58
C ARG A 54 15.66 8.59 21.89
N ALA A 55 15.09 8.93 23.04
CA ALA A 55 15.66 8.60 24.35
C ALA A 55 15.69 7.09 24.59
N ALA A 56 14.59 6.39 24.25
CA ALA A 56 14.52 4.93 24.34
C ALA A 56 15.57 4.26 23.43
N GLN A 57 15.70 4.73 22.19
CA GLN A 57 16.72 4.23 21.26
C GLN A 57 18.14 4.44 21.80
N ALA A 58 18.44 5.62 22.36
CA ALA A 58 19.75 5.88 22.95
C ALA A 58 20.04 4.94 24.12
N GLY A 59 19.03 4.65 24.96
CA GLY A 59 19.14 3.65 26.03
C GLY A 59 19.41 2.24 25.50
N LEU A 60 18.73 1.83 24.43
CA LEU A 60 18.95 0.53 23.79
C LEU A 60 20.31 0.43 23.11
N GLN A 61 20.82 1.51 22.50
CA GLN A 61 22.14 1.51 21.88
C GLN A 61 23.26 1.51 22.92
N ALA A 62 23.06 2.19 24.05
CA ALA A 62 24.00 2.18 25.16
C ALA A 62 23.99 0.82 25.90
N ALA A 63 22.84 0.13 25.90
CA ALA A 63 22.75 -1.24 26.38
C ALA A 63 23.45 -2.17 25.38
N THR A 64 24.72 -2.48 25.64
CA THR A 64 25.43 -3.56 24.95
C THR A 64 24.79 -4.90 25.32
N VAL A 65 23.76 -5.30 24.58
CA VAL A 65 23.23 -6.65 24.64
C VAL A 65 24.14 -7.53 23.81
N ALA A 66 24.93 -8.38 24.48
CA ALA A 66 25.68 -9.42 23.77
C ALA A 66 24.65 -10.27 23.01
N PRO A 67 24.77 -10.42 21.67
CA PRO A 67 23.86 -11.26 20.94
C PRO A 67 23.93 -12.69 21.51
N PRO A 68 22.78 -13.38 21.64
CA PRO A 68 22.79 -14.76 22.11
C PRO A 68 23.71 -15.60 21.21
N PRO A 69 24.42 -16.60 21.76
CA PRO A 69 25.31 -17.43 20.97
C PRO A 69 24.51 -18.13 19.87
N VAL A 70 24.87 -17.87 18.62
CA VAL A 70 24.31 -18.58 17.47
C VAL A 70 24.89 -19.99 17.49
N ASN A 71 24.06 -20.98 17.77
CA ASN A 71 24.46 -22.39 17.69
C ASN A 71 24.34 -22.91 16.24
N GLY A 72 24.97 -24.05 15.95
CA GLY A 72 24.97 -24.64 14.60
C GLY A 72 23.57 -24.85 14.01
N ASP A 73 22.60 -25.20 14.85
CA ASP A 73 21.20 -25.39 14.45
C ASP A 73 20.53 -24.08 14.00
N LEU A 74 20.78 -22.97 14.71
CA LEU A 74 20.28 -21.65 14.33
C LEU A 74 20.90 -21.16 13.02
N SER A 75 22.20 -21.40 12.82
CA SER A 75 22.88 -21.09 11.55
C SER A 75 22.27 -21.88 10.39
N ALA A 76 22.12 -23.19 10.54
CA ALA A 76 21.54 -24.05 9.50
C ALA A 76 20.09 -23.65 9.16
N ARG A 77 19.30 -23.27 10.16
CA ARG A 77 17.93 -22.74 9.94
C ARG A 77 17.96 -21.39 9.22
N ALA A 78 18.88 -20.50 9.58
CA ALA A 78 19.02 -19.21 8.92
C ALA A 78 19.39 -19.38 7.44
N ASP A 79 20.28 -20.32 7.12
CA ASP A 79 20.67 -20.65 5.75
C ASP A 79 19.47 -21.17 4.95
N ALA A 80 18.73 -22.15 5.49
CA ALA A 80 17.54 -22.69 4.85
C ALA A 80 16.45 -21.62 4.60
N LEU A 81 16.31 -20.63 5.50
CA LEU A 81 15.40 -19.50 5.31
C LEU A 81 15.86 -18.56 4.20
N ARG A 82 17.16 -18.31 4.07
CA ARG A 82 17.71 -17.48 2.99
C ARG A 82 17.52 -18.15 1.63
N ASP A 83 17.78 -19.45 1.54
CA ASP A 83 17.56 -20.23 0.30
C ASP A 83 16.09 -20.17 -0.12
N ARG A 84 15.17 -20.35 0.84
CA ARG A 84 13.73 -20.24 0.58
C ARG A 84 13.32 -18.83 0.16
N ALA A 85 13.89 -17.79 0.77
CA ALA A 85 13.61 -16.41 0.40
C ALA A 85 14.10 -16.09 -1.02
N GLU A 86 15.25 -16.60 -1.42
CA GLU A 86 15.76 -16.47 -2.79
C GLU A 86 14.89 -17.24 -3.80
N ALA A 87 14.38 -18.42 -3.44
CA ALA A 87 13.41 -19.12 -4.29
C ALA A 87 12.11 -18.30 -4.50
N ILE A 88 11.60 -17.68 -3.43
CA ILE A 88 10.43 -16.79 -3.47
C ILE A 88 10.74 -15.54 -4.33
N ARG A 89 11.92 -14.93 -4.14
CA ARG A 89 12.38 -13.76 -4.91
C ARG A 89 12.57 -14.09 -6.40
N GLY A 90 13.00 -15.31 -6.71
CA GLY A 90 13.18 -15.85 -8.05
C GLY A 90 11.88 -16.08 -8.82
N GLY A 91 10.72 -15.84 -8.21
CA GLY A 91 9.42 -15.81 -8.89
C GLY A 91 8.57 -17.07 -8.74
N GLU A 92 9.02 -18.08 -8.01
CA GLU A 92 8.21 -19.27 -7.70
C GLU A 92 7.42 -19.04 -6.39
N VAL A 93 6.51 -18.08 -6.44
CA VAL A 93 5.57 -17.80 -5.32
C VAL A 93 4.33 -18.68 -5.43
N ILE A 94 3.99 -19.11 -6.65
CA ILE A 94 2.82 -19.92 -6.93
C ILE A 94 3.30 -21.30 -7.36
N ASP A 95 2.89 -22.33 -6.62
CA ASP A 95 3.04 -23.73 -7.03
C ASP A 95 2.59 -23.91 -8.49
N PRO A 96 3.39 -24.53 -9.36
CA PRO A 96 3.13 -24.57 -10.80
C PRO A 96 1.77 -25.21 -11.15
N ALA A 97 1.30 -26.18 -10.36
CA ALA A 97 -0.03 -26.76 -10.55
C ALA A 97 -1.14 -25.77 -10.22
N THR A 98 -0.97 -24.95 -9.19
CA THR A 98 -1.88 -23.87 -8.83
C THR A 98 -1.90 -22.77 -9.89
N LEU A 99 -0.73 -22.38 -10.42
CA LEU A 99 -0.62 -21.41 -11.51
C LEU A 99 -1.31 -21.91 -12.80
N ALA A 100 -1.18 -23.19 -13.12
CA ALA A 100 -1.84 -23.81 -14.26
C ALA A 100 -3.38 -23.76 -14.13
N ARG A 101 -3.92 -24.03 -12.92
CA ARG A 101 -5.36 -23.92 -12.65
C ARG A 101 -5.88 -22.50 -12.80
N MET A 102 -5.16 -21.50 -12.30
CA MET A 102 -5.54 -20.09 -12.42
C MET A 102 -5.60 -19.64 -13.88
N ARG A 103 -4.57 -19.97 -14.69
CA ARG A 103 -4.55 -19.64 -16.13
C ARG A 103 -5.71 -20.30 -16.90
N ALA A 104 -6.02 -21.56 -16.57
CA ALA A 104 -7.15 -22.28 -17.17
C ALA A 104 -8.51 -21.72 -16.72
N ALA A 105 -8.60 -21.08 -15.56
CA ALA A 105 -9.81 -20.39 -15.11
C ALA A 105 -9.98 -19.04 -15.83
N THR A 106 -8.91 -18.25 -15.99
CA THR A 106 -8.92 -16.98 -16.72
C THR A 106 -9.26 -17.17 -18.21
N ALA A 107 -8.76 -18.23 -18.85
CA ALA A 107 -9.05 -18.52 -20.27
C ALA A 107 -10.50 -18.96 -20.55
N ARG A 108 -11.31 -19.22 -19.50
CA ARG A 108 -12.72 -19.61 -19.61
C ARG A 108 -13.71 -18.48 -19.36
N GLN A 109 -13.24 -17.28 -19.03
CA GLN A 109 -14.10 -16.09 -18.97
C GLN A 109 -14.25 -15.52 -20.39
N PRO A 110 -15.49 -15.35 -20.90
CA PRO A 110 -15.78 -14.88 -22.26
C PRO A 110 -15.44 -13.39 -22.45
#